data_AF-A0A352IW48-F1
#
_entry.id   AF-A0A352IW48-F1
#
_cell.length_a   1.000
_cell.length_b   1.000
_cell.length_c   1.000
_cell.angle_alpha   90.00
_cell.angle_beta   90.00
_cell.angle_gamma   90.00
#
_symmetry.space_group_name_H-M   'P 1'
#
loop_
_entity.id
_entity.type
_entity.pdbx_description
1 polymer ?
#
loop_
_entity_poly.entity_id
_entity_poly.type
_entity_poly.pdbx_seq_one_letter_code
_entity_poly.pdbx_strand_id
1 'polypeptide(L)'
;ASRIVVRVNNEETEAGDAGVDIYNLTKYTRSNQNTCINQRSIVRQGDVIARGDVLADGPSVDLGELALGQNMRIAFMPWNGYNFEDSILISEKVVQEDRLTTIHIQELTCVARDTKLGSEEITADIPNVGESALSKLDESGIVYIGAEVGPGDILVGKVTPKGETQLTPEEKLLRAIFGEKASDVKDTSSRVPTGTRGTVIDVQVFTRDGIEKDQRAQSIEKEQLDQYRKDLKDEYRIVEGATFERLMSALKGQEVISGPGLKKGATLEESYLAELPRSDWFKLRMKDEGLNELLEKSEQGLEDRKKEHEARFDDKKGKLQQGDDLAPGVLKIVKVYLA
;
A
#
# COMPACT_ATOMS: atom_id res chain seq x y z
N ALA A 1 6.56 9.12 -7.05
CA ALA A 1 7.37 7.89 -6.92
C ALA A 1 7.00 7.20 -5.61
N SER A 2 6.88 5.87 -5.60
CA SER A 2 6.67 5.05 -4.39
C SER A 2 7.96 4.41 -3.88
N ARG A 3 9.02 4.40 -4.70
CA ARG A 3 10.32 3.80 -4.41
C ARG A 3 11.46 4.67 -4.93
N ILE A 4 12.58 4.65 -4.23
CA ILE A 4 13.85 5.25 -4.63
C ILE A 4 14.88 4.12 -4.71
N VAL A 5 15.60 4.06 -5.83
CA VAL A 5 16.65 3.07 -6.07
C VAL A 5 17.98 3.80 -6.09
N VAL A 6 18.88 3.45 -5.19
CA VAL A 6 20.23 4.01 -5.09
C VAL A 6 21.23 2.98 -5.59
N ARG A 7 22.03 3.37 -6.57
CA ARG A 7 23.15 2.55 -7.05
C ARG A 7 24.40 2.97 -6.28
N VAL A 8 25.05 2.02 -5.61
CA VAL A 8 26.25 2.24 -4.82
C VAL A 8 27.48 2.25 -5.73
N ASN A 9 28.44 3.12 -5.44
CA ASN A 9 29.70 3.17 -6.17
C ASN A 9 30.48 1.86 -6.02
N ASN A 10 31.20 1.45 -7.07
CA ASN A 10 31.96 0.20 -7.10
C ASN A 10 33.00 0.10 -5.98
N GLU A 11 33.56 1.23 -5.53
CA GLU A 11 34.58 1.31 -4.46
C GLU A 11 34.01 1.08 -3.06
N GLU A 12 32.70 1.26 -2.87
CA GLU A 12 32.01 1.16 -1.58
C GLU A 12 31.22 -0.16 -1.44
N THR A 13 31.30 -1.06 -2.42
CA THR A 13 30.55 -2.32 -2.45
C THR A 13 31.44 -3.52 -2.15
N GLU A 14 30.98 -4.48 -1.36
CA GLU A 14 31.68 -5.76 -1.18
C GLU A 14 31.61 -6.63 -2.45
N ALA A 15 32.62 -7.49 -2.64
CA ALA A 15 32.66 -8.40 -3.79
C ALA A 15 31.54 -9.44 -3.72
N GLY A 16 30.57 -9.34 -4.64
CA GLY A 16 29.41 -10.24 -4.73
C GLY A 16 28.07 -9.58 -4.39
N ASP A 17 28.07 -8.35 -3.86
CA ASP A 17 26.85 -7.57 -3.70
C ASP A 17 26.48 -6.84 -5.02
N ALA A 18 25.18 -6.78 -5.30
CA ALA A 18 24.65 -6.08 -6.46
C ALA A 18 24.85 -4.56 -6.36
N GLY A 19 25.10 -4.04 -5.16
CA GLY A 19 25.38 -2.62 -4.92
C GLY A 19 24.16 -1.74 -5.21
N VAL A 20 22.97 -2.22 -4.84
CA VAL A 20 21.72 -1.48 -5.02
C VAL A 20 20.89 -1.50 -3.75
N ASP A 21 20.55 -0.31 -3.28
CA ASP A 21 19.63 -0.09 -2.17
C ASP A 21 18.27 0.36 -2.68
N ILE A 22 17.20 -0.23 -2.14
CA ILE A 22 15.82 0.07 -2.51
C ILE A 22 15.10 0.62 -1.28
N TYR A 23 14.62 1.87 -1.36
CA TYR A 23 13.88 2.55 -0.32
C TYR A 23 12.42 2.73 -0.74
N ASN A 24 11.50 2.10 -0.01
CA ASN A 24 10.06 2.24 -0.21
C ASN A 24 9.53 3.41 0.62
N LEU A 25 8.78 4.31 -0.02
CA LEU A 25 8.23 5.52 0.59
C LEU A 25 6.83 5.27 1.16
N THR A 26 6.57 5.78 2.36
CA THR A 26 5.24 5.75 2.97
C THR A 26 4.30 6.74 2.28
N LYS A 27 3.13 6.29 1.82
CA LYS A 27 2.14 7.12 1.12
C LYS A 27 0.81 7.11 1.88
N TYR A 28 0.25 8.30 2.10
CA TYR A 28 -1.11 8.53 2.61
C TYR A 28 -1.49 7.66 3.81
N THR A 29 -0.62 7.59 4.81
CA THR A 29 -0.86 6.79 6.02
C THR A 29 -1.41 7.66 7.13
N ARG A 30 -2.38 7.14 7.88
CA ARG A 30 -2.96 7.81 9.05
C ARG A 30 -1.94 7.89 10.20
N SER A 31 -1.89 9.06 10.86
CA SER A 31 -1.21 9.24 12.14
C SER A 31 -2.15 8.99 13.33
N ASN A 32 -1.60 8.88 14.53
CA ASN A 32 -2.39 8.74 15.77
C ASN A 32 -3.39 9.91 15.99
N GLN A 33 -3.12 11.08 15.42
CA GLN A 33 -3.97 12.27 15.54
C GLN A 33 -4.86 12.49 14.29
N ASN A 34 -5.09 11.46 13.48
CA ASN A 34 -5.89 11.52 12.25
C ASN A 34 -5.33 12.47 11.19
N THR A 35 -4.02 12.74 11.21
CA THR A 35 -3.34 13.51 10.14
C THR A 35 -2.77 12.58 9.09
N CYS A 36 -2.45 13.13 7.91
CA CYS A 36 -1.85 12.40 6.81
C CYS A 36 -0.31 12.43 6.87
N ILE A 37 0.30 11.24 6.93
CA ILE A 37 1.75 11.03 6.77
C ILE A 37 2.00 10.63 5.31
N ASN A 38 2.83 11.42 4.63
CA ASN A 38 3.15 11.20 3.22
C ASN A 38 4.61 11.57 2.97
N GLN A 39 5.37 10.64 2.39
CA GLN A 39 6.74 10.89 1.96
C GLN A 39 6.79 11.22 0.47
N ARG A 40 7.60 12.21 0.10
CA ARG A 40 7.79 12.67 -1.28
C ARG A 40 9.27 12.66 -1.61
N SER A 41 9.65 11.99 -2.70
CA SER A 41 11.03 11.99 -3.19
C SER A 41 11.48 13.41 -3.59
N ILE A 42 12.66 13.82 -3.13
CA ILE A 42 13.27 15.10 -3.54
C ILE A 42 14.32 14.93 -4.65
N VAL A 43 14.89 13.73 -4.76
CA VAL A 43 15.91 13.38 -5.77
C VAL A 43 15.31 13.10 -7.14
N ARG A 44 16.10 13.33 -8.18
CA ARG A 44 15.82 13.04 -9.58
C ARG A 44 16.72 11.92 -10.09
N GLN A 45 16.33 11.32 -11.22
CA GLN A 45 17.11 10.27 -11.83
C GLN A 45 18.45 10.84 -12.34
N GLY A 46 19.55 10.22 -11.92
CA GLY A 46 20.91 10.62 -12.31
C GLY A 46 21.62 11.53 -11.31
N ASP A 47 20.95 11.92 -10.23
CA ASP A 47 21.57 12.71 -9.16
C ASP A 47 22.65 11.86 -8.46
N VAL A 48 23.82 12.49 -8.22
CA VAL A 48 24.91 11.90 -7.44
C VAL A 48 24.75 12.38 -6.00
N ILE A 49 24.69 11.43 -5.06
CA ILE A 49 24.42 11.69 -3.65
C ILE A 49 25.57 11.19 -2.78
N ALA A 50 25.73 11.80 -1.61
CA ALA A 50 26.67 11.38 -0.58
C ALA A 50 25.95 10.65 0.56
N ARG A 51 26.74 9.92 1.36
CA ARG A 51 26.23 9.27 2.57
C ARG A 51 25.71 10.33 3.55
N GLY A 52 24.43 10.19 3.93
CA GLY A 52 23.76 11.10 4.87
C GLY A 52 22.82 12.10 4.20
N ASP A 53 22.80 12.15 2.87
CA ASP A 53 21.87 13.01 2.13
C ASP A 53 20.42 12.53 2.28
N VAL A 54 19.49 13.50 2.33
CA VAL A 54 18.06 13.22 2.42
C VAL A 54 17.53 12.85 1.03
N LEU A 55 16.79 11.74 0.93
CA LEU A 55 16.25 11.25 -0.35
C LEU A 55 14.76 11.57 -0.53
N ALA A 56 14.04 11.76 0.57
CA ALA A 56 12.63 12.07 0.57
C ALA A 56 12.25 12.92 1.78
N ASP A 57 11.36 13.88 1.56
CA ASP A 57 10.75 14.68 2.60
C ASP A 57 9.53 13.97 3.18
N GLY A 58 9.34 14.12 4.49
CA GLY A 58 8.18 13.63 5.23
C GLY A 58 7.10 14.70 5.42
N PRO A 59 6.12 14.46 6.31
CA PRO A 59 5.14 15.48 6.66
C PRO A 59 5.81 16.66 7.38
N SER A 60 5.49 17.89 6.98
CA SER A 60 6.02 19.15 7.55
C SER A 60 7.55 19.29 7.45
N VAL A 61 8.15 18.76 6.40
CA VAL A 61 9.58 18.90 6.07
C VAL A 61 9.72 19.38 4.63
N ASP A 62 10.66 20.29 4.39
CA ASP A 62 11.03 20.78 3.06
C ASP A 62 12.55 20.75 2.92
N LEU A 63 13.06 19.93 1.99
CA LEU A 63 14.50 19.76 1.71
C LEU A 63 15.33 19.43 2.96
N GLY A 64 14.79 18.59 3.84
CA GLY A 64 15.43 18.21 5.11
C GLY A 64 15.32 19.24 6.24
N GLU A 65 14.68 20.39 6.01
CA GLU A 65 14.40 21.39 7.06
C GLU A 65 12.95 21.28 7.57
N LEU A 66 12.76 21.53 8.87
CA LEU A 66 11.45 21.48 9.49
C LEU A 66 10.59 22.69 9.04
N ALA A 67 9.49 22.41 8.34
CA ALA A 67 8.58 23.41 7.77
C ALA A 67 7.17 23.26 8.38
N LEU A 68 6.93 23.91 9.53
CA LEU A 68 5.68 23.79 10.29
C LEU A 68 4.51 24.62 9.74
N GLY A 69 4.79 25.60 8.88
CA GLY A 69 3.79 26.60 8.50
C GLY A 69 4.16 27.36 7.24
N GLN A 70 3.52 28.51 7.06
CA GLN A 70 3.56 29.29 5.84
C GLN A 70 4.03 30.72 6.12
N ASN A 71 4.91 31.24 5.26
CA ASN A 71 5.32 32.64 5.33
C ASN A 71 4.18 33.55 4.83
N MET A 72 3.74 34.48 5.67
CA MET A 72 2.66 35.42 5.35
C MET A 72 3.12 36.87 5.55
N ARG A 73 2.54 37.79 4.77
CA ARG A 73 2.77 39.23 4.98
C ARG A 73 1.94 39.69 6.17
N ILE A 74 2.60 40.23 7.17
CA ILE A 74 1.97 40.75 8.39
C ILE A 74 1.96 42.28 8.36
N ALA A 75 0.83 42.88 8.71
CA ALA A 75 0.68 44.32 8.87
C ALA A 75 0.19 44.63 10.29
N PHE A 76 0.98 45.39 11.04
CA PHE A 76 0.62 45.84 12.39
C PHE A 76 -0.17 47.14 12.30
N MET A 77 -1.50 47.02 12.22
CA MET A 77 -2.40 48.17 12.26
C MET A 77 -3.78 47.74 12.79
N PRO A 78 -4.51 48.61 13.51
CA PRO A 78 -5.92 48.34 13.79
C PRO A 78 -6.71 48.37 12.48
N TRP A 79 -7.60 47.39 12.27
CA TRP A 79 -8.43 47.30 11.07
C TRP A 79 -9.91 47.15 11.43
N ASN A 80 -10.62 48.28 11.51
CA ASN A 80 -12.06 48.36 11.76
C ASN A 80 -12.57 47.54 12.96
N GLY A 81 -11.72 47.27 13.95
CA GLY A 81 -12.05 46.45 15.13
C GLY A 81 -12.08 44.94 14.88
N TYR A 82 -11.80 44.44 13.66
CA TYR A 82 -11.77 43.00 13.38
C TYR A 82 -10.60 42.28 14.02
N ASN A 83 -9.52 43.00 14.32
CA ASN A 83 -8.36 42.50 15.06
C ASN A 83 -8.34 43.01 16.51
N PHE A 84 -9.52 43.09 17.13
CA PHE A 84 -9.64 43.40 18.56
C PHE A 84 -9.13 42.22 19.40
N GLU A 85 -8.45 42.53 20.51
CA GLU A 85 -7.75 41.56 21.37
C GLU A 85 -6.79 40.66 20.56
N ASP A 86 -7.04 39.35 20.54
CA ASP A 86 -6.18 38.34 19.91
C ASP A 86 -6.75 37.85 18.56
N SER A 87 -7.71 38.60 17.98
CA SER A 87 -8.34 38.22 16.73
C SER A 87 -7.40 38.42 15.53
N ILE A 88 -7.32 37.42 14.65
CA ILE A 88 -6.50 37.47 13.44
C ILE A 88 -7.40 37.71 12.23
N LEU A 89 -7.10 38.75 11.46
CA LEU A 89 -7.74 39.01 10.17
C LEU A 89 -6.93 38.32 9.05
N ILE A 90 -7.59 37.45 8.29
CA ILE A 90 -6.97 36.68 7.20
C ILE A 90 -7.49 37.20 5.86
N SER A 91 -6.59 37.32 4.89
CA SER A 91 -6.96 37.66 3.50
C SER A 91 -7.59 36.45 2.82
N GLU A 92 -8.66 36.66 2.05
CA GLU A 92 -9.32 35.62 1.26
C GLU A 92 -8.36 34.90 0.31
N LYS A 93 -7.30 35.59 -0.15
CA LYS A 93 -6.25 34.98 -0.98
C LYS A 93 -5.62 33.74 -0.33
N VAL A 94 -5.51 33.71 1.00
CA VAL A 94 -4.95 32.55 1.73
C VAL A 94 -5.82 31.30 1.54
N VAL A 95 -7.14 31.48 1.47
CA VAL A 95 -8.11 30.40 1.23
C VAL A 95 -8.10 29.99 -0.24
N GLN A 96 -8.10 30.96 -1.16
CA GLN A 96 -8.10 30.70 -2.60
C GLN A 96 -6.84 29.97 -3.09
N GLU A 97 -5.71 30.19 -2.42
CA GLU A 97 -4.42 29.56 -2.74
C GLU A 97 -4.18 28.26 -1.94
N ASP A 98 -5.19 27.73 -1.22
CA ASP A 98 -5.13 26.47 -0.45
C ASP A 98 -3.94 26.40 0.55
N ARG A 99 -3.49 27.54 1.07
CA ARG A 99 -2.22 27.62 1.82
C ARG A 99 -2.25 26.90 3.16
N LEU A 100 -3.44 26.76 3.75
CA LEU A 100 -3.67 26.13 5.05
C LEU A 100 -4.59 24.91 4.93
N THR A 101 -4.84 24.42 3.72
CA THR A 101 -5.66 23.23 3.47
C THR A 101 -4.87 21.99 3.89
N THR A 102 -5.42 21.19 4.82
CA THR A 102 -4.80 19.97 5.35
C THR A 102 -5.64 18.73 5.02
N ILE A 103 -4.97 17.58 4.95
CA ILE A 103 -5.61 16.28 4.73
C ILE A 103 -5.69 15.55 6.06
N HIS A 104 -6.90 15.12 6.43
CA HIS A 104 -7.17 14.33 7.63
C HIS A 104 -7.71 12.97 7.23
N ILE A 105 -7.09 11.90 7.76
CA ILE A 105 -7.52 10.54 7.46
C ILE A 105 -8.23 9.99 8.69
N GLN A 106 -9.53 9.71 8.54
CA GLN A 106 -10.36 9.10 9.56
C GLN A 106 -10.52 7.60 9.31
N GLU A 107 -10.32 6.80 10.36
CA GLU A 107 -10.61 5.37 10.35
C GLU A 107 -12.00 5.15 10.95
N LEU A 108 -12.90 4.57 10.17
CA LEU A 108 -14.23 4.19 10.58
C LEU A 108 -14.33 2.66 10.58
N THR A 109 -14.62 2.09 11.75
CA THR A 109 -14.58 0.64 11.95
C THR A 109 -15.97 0.10 12.17
N CYS A 110 -16.34 -0.91 11.37
CA CYS A 110 -17.55 -1.71 11.54
C CYS A 110 -17.16 -3.09 12.08
N VAL A 111 -17.83 -3.55 13.13
CA VAL A 111 -17.57 -4.84 13.76
C VAL A 111 -18.83 -5.68 13.70
N ALA A 112 -18.71 -6.88 13.14
CA ALA A 112 -19.75 -7.91 13.14
C ALA A 112 -19.45 -8.92 14.25
N ARG A 113 -20.41 -9.13 15.15
CA ARG A 113 -20.27 -9.99 16.32
C ARG A 113 -21.25 -11.14 16.28
N ASP A 114 -20.88 -12.23 16.94
CA ASP A 114 -21.81 -13.28 17.28
C ASP A 114 -22.65 -12.83 18.49
N THR A 115 -23.97 -12.92 18.35
CA THR A 115 -24.92 -12.55 19.41
C THR A 115 -25.75 -13.76 19.82
N LYS A 116 -26.38 -13.69 20.99
CA LYS A 116 -27.26 -14.79 21.47
C LYS A 116 -28.42 -15.11 20.52
N LEU A 117 -28.82 -14.15 19.69
CA LEU A 117 -29.95 -14.27 18.77
C LEU A 117 -29.51 -14.70 17.37
N GLY A 118 -28.21 -14.83 17.13
CA GLY A 118 -27.60 -15.16 15.85
C GLY A 118 -26.42 -14.24 15.53
N SER A 119 -25.64 -14.64 14.53
CA SER A 119 -24.49 -13.88 14.04
C SER A 119 -24.93 -12.61 13.32
N GLU A 120 -24.24 -11.50 13.55
CA GLU A 120 -24.34 -10.32 12.69
C GLU A 120 -23.63 -10.58 11.37
N GLU A 121 -24.24 -10.13 10.27
CA GLU A 121 -23.72 -10.33 8.92
C GLU A 121 -23.43 -8.99 8.24
N ILE A 122 -22.38 -8.96 7.43
CA ILE A 122 -22.05 -7.82 6.56
C ILE A 122 -22.59 -8.16 5.17
N THR A 123 -23.55 -7.38 4.69
CA THR A 123 -24.27 -7.65 3.44
C THR A 123 -24.82 -6.36 2.83
N ALA A 124 -25.00 -6.37 1.51
CA ALA A 124 -25.68 -5.30 0.78
C ALA A 124 -27.22 -5.39 0.90
N ASP A 125 -27.75 -6.54 1.35
CA ASP A 125 -29.19 -6.76 1.53
C ASP A 125 -29.69 -6.18 2.86
N ILE A 126 -29.91 -4.85 2.87
CA ILE A 126 -30.27 -4.10 4.07
C ILE A 126 -31.76 -3.71 4.00
N PRO A 127 -32.60 -4.10 4.97
CA PRO A 127 -34.02 -3.75 4.95
C PRO A 127 -34.24 -2.25 5.16
N ASN A 128 -35.29 -1.70 4.53
CA ASN A 128 -35.72 -0.30 4.67
C ASN A 128 -34.70 0.75 4.15
N VAL A 129 -33.75 0.35 3.30
CA VAL A 129 -32.79 1.27 2.65
C VAL A 129 -33.14 1.39 1.16
N GLY A 130 -33.16 2.62 0.63
CA GLY A 130 -33.44 2.87 -0.78
C GLY A 130 -32.24 2.57 -1.69
N GLU A 131 -32.51 2.22 -2.95
CA GLU A 131 -31.48 1.85 -3.95
C GLU A 131 -30.38 2.92 -4.12
N SER A 132 -30.73 4.21 -3.99
CA SER A 132 -29.76 5.29 -4.09
C SER A 132 -28.63 5.19 -3.05
N ALA A 133 -28.94 4.76 -1.83
CA ALA A 133 -27.95 4.56 -0.77
C ALA A 133 -27.15 3.27 -0.96
N LEU A 134 -27.75 2.24 -1.56
CA LEU A 134 -27.09 0.97 -1.87
C LEU A 134 -26.16 1.07 -3.09
N SER A 135 -26.38 2.03 -3.99
CA SER A 135 -25.60 2.20 -5.22
C SER A 135 -24.08 2.38 -5.03
N LYS A 136 -23.65 2.80 -3.83
CA LYS A 136 -22.24 3.00 -3.47
C LYS A 136 -21.58 1.77 -2.85
N LEU A 137 -22.36 0.73 -2.53
CA LEU A 137 -21.89 -0.51 -1.92
C LEU A 137 -21.60 -1.55 -3.00
N ASP A 138 -20.58 -2.37 -2.75
CA ASP A 138 -20.31 -3.56 -3.52
C ASP A 138 -21.25 -4.72 -3.15
N GLU A 139 -21.15 -5.83 -3.87
CA GLU A 139 -21.95 -7.05 -3.62
C GLU A 139 -21.74 -7.63 -2.22
N SER A 140 -20.62 -7.31 -1.56
CA SER A 140 -20.32 -7.72 -0.18
C SER A 140 -20.85 -6.73 0.87
N GLY A 141 -21.54 -5.66 0.46
CA GLY A 141 -22.08 -4.63 1.35
C GLY A 141 -21.03 -3.63 1.85
N ILE A 142 -19.90 -3.46 1.17
CA ILE A 142 -18.84 -2.52 1.55
C ILE A 142 -18.69 -1.44 0.48
N VAL A 143 -18.45 -0.20 0.88
CA VAL A 143 -18.25 0.91 -0.05
C VAL A 143 -17.02 0.72 -0.96
N TYR A 144 -17.13 1.15 -2.22
CA TYR A 144 -16.02 1.13 -3.17
C TYR A 144 -14.88 2.09 -2.76
N ILE A 145 -13.64 1.66 -3.00
CA ILE A 145 -12.46 2.54 -2.89
C ILE A 145 -12.55 3.59 -4.00
N GLY A 146 -12.38 4.86 -3.64
CA GLY A 146 -12.54 6.02 -4.52
C GLY A 146 -13.94 6.62 -4.56
N ALA A 147 -14.91 6.05 -3.84
CA ALA A 147 -16.25 6.61 -3.75
C ALA A 147 -16.27 7.89 -2.91
N GLU A 148 -16.96 8.93 -3.41
CA GLU A 148 -17.27 10.13 -2.65
C GLU A 148 -18.49 9.88 -1.73
N VAL A 149 -18.30 10.13 -0.45
CA VAL A 149 -19.31 9.88 0.59
C VAL A 149 -19.58 11.14 1.40
N GLY A 150 -20.84 11.31 1.75
CA GLY A 150 -21.31 12.41 2.59
C GLY A 150 -22.01 11.95 3.86
N PRO A 151 -22.47 12.90 4.69
CA PRO A 151 -23.12 12.60 5.96
C PRO A 151 -24.31 11.66 5.78
N GLY A 152 -24.34 10.56 6.53
CA GLY A 152 -25.43 9.58 6.52
C GLY A 152 -25.33 8.48 5.45
N ASP A 153 -24.39 8.58 4.51
CA ASP A 153 -24.09 7.51 3.55
C ASP A 153 -23.62 6.25 4.28
N ILE A 154 -23.96 5.08 3.73
CA ILE A 154 -23.58 3.78 4.28
C ILE A 154 -22.17 3.44 3.79
N LEU A 155 -21.28 3.13 4.73
CA LEU A 155 -19.91 2.68 4.44
C LEU A 155 -19.80 1.15 4.46
N VAL A 156 -20.47 0.53 5.43
CA VAL A 156 -20.51 -0.92 5.60
C VAL A 156 -21.91 -1.32 6.00
N GLY A 157 -22.59 -2.06 5.11
CA GLY A 157 -23.87 -2.69 5.34
C GLY A 157 -23.75 -3.76 6.41
N LYS A 158 -24.49 -3.60 7.51
CA LYS A 158 -24.52 -4.58 8.60
C LYS A 158 -25.95 -4.84 9.02
N VAL A 159 -26.29 -6.12 9.13
CA VAL A 159 -27.59 -6.58 9.60
C VAL A 159 -27.43 -7.40 10.87
N THR A 160 -28.31 -7.14 11.84
CA THR A 160 -28.36 -7.86 13.11
C THR A 160 -29.68 -8.63 13.18
N PRO A 161 -29.68 -9.94 13.51
CA PRO A 161 -30.91 -10.68 13.70
C PRO A 161 -31.70 -10.11 14.89
N LYS A 162 -33.01 -9.95 14.69
CA LYS A 162 -33.97 -9.56 15.73
C LYS A 162 -34.39 -10.82 16.48
N GLY A 163 -34.60 -10.67 17.80
CA GLY A 163 -35.25 -11.73 18.57
C GLY A 163 -36.73 -11.82 18.21
N GLU A 164 -37.38 -12.92 18.58
CA GLU A 164 -38.82 -13.13 18.39
C GLU A 164 -39.64 -12.05 19.14
N THR A 165 -39.88 -10.92 18.49
CA THR A 165 -40.93 -9.99 18.86
C THR A 165 -42.26 -10.49 18.30
N GLN A 166 -43.37 -10.28 19.00
CA GLN A 166 -44.70 -10.56 18.45
C GLN A 166 -44.88 -9.74 17.16
N LEU A 167 -44.76 -10.40 16.01
CA LEU A 167 -45.00 -9.79 14.71
C LEU A 167 -46.44 -9.29 14.65
N THR A 168 -46.61 -8.10 14.10
CA THR A 168 -47.94 -7.56 13.77
C THR A 168 -48.65 -8.50 12.78
N PRO A 169 -49.99 -8.58 12.76
CA PRO A 169 -50.72 -9.38 11.77
C PRO A 169 -50.29 -9.12 10.32
N GLU A 170 -49.91 -7.89 10.01
CA GLU A 170 -49.37 -7.44 8.72
C GLU A 170 -48.01 -8.07 8.40
N GLU A 171 -47.07 -8.06 9.35
CA GLU A 171 -45.75 -8.71 9.20
C GLU A 171 -45.87 -10.24 9.14
N LYS A 172 -46.82 -10.84 9.87
CA LYS A 172 -47.12 -12.27 9.78
C LYS A 172 -47.62 -12.66 8.39
N LEU A 173 -48.48 -11.83 7.79
CA LEU A 173 -48.97 -12.04 6.42
C LEU A 173 -47.81 -11.94 5.42
N LEU A 174 -46.94 -10.93 5.55
CA LEU A 174 -45.76 -10.78 4.69
C LEU A 174 -44.80 -11.97 4.82
N ARG A 175 -44.56 -12.48 6.04
CA ARG A 175 -43.75 -13.69 6.26
C ARG A 175 -44.36 -14.93 5.63
N ALA A 176 -45.69 -15.05 5.60
CA ALA A 176 -46.39 -16.15 4.94
C ALA A 176 -46.29 -16.09 3.40
N ILE A 177 -46.18 -14.89 2.82
CA ILE A 177 -46.10 -14.66 1.38
C ILE A 177 -44.65 -14.73 0.87
N PHE A 178 -43.70 -14.10 1.57
CA PHE A 178 -42.31 -13.95 1.14
C PHE A 178 -41.33 -14.92 1.83
N GLY A 179 -41.81 -15.74 2.77
CA GLY A 179 -41.02 -16.72 3.51
C GLY A 179 -40.27 -16.13 4.71
N GLU A 180 -39.56 -17.02 5.44
CA GLU A 180 -38.89 -16.71 6.71
C GLU A 180 -37.76 -15.67 6.64
N LYS A 181 -37.26 -15.36 5.45
CA LYS A 181 -36.10 -14.47 5.26
C LYS A 181 -36.45 -12.97 5.20
N ALA A 182 -37.73 -12.59 5.18
CA ALA A 182 -38.12 -11.24 4.78
C ALA A 182 -38.14 -10.16 5.89
N SER A 183 -38.12 -10.48 7.20
CA SER A 183 -38.36 -9.46 8.24
C SER A 183 -37.53 -9.54 9.53
N ASP A 184 -36.73 -10.59 9.72
CA ASP A 184 -36.14 -10.89 11.03
C ASP A 184 -34.78 -10.21 11.26
N VAL A 185 -34.37 -9.26 10.42
CA VAL A 185 -33.11 -8.51 10.59
C VAL A 185 -33.34 -7.01 10.73
N LYS A 186 -32.43 -6.34 11.46
CA LYS A 186 -32.40 -4.88 11.66
C LYS A 186 -31.13 -4.30 11.04
N ASP A 187 -31.26 -3.16 10.37
CA ASP A 187 -30.12 -2.35 9.93
C ASP A 187 -29.32 -1.82 11.14
N THR A 188 -28.05 -2.23 11.23
CA THR A 188 -27.06 -1.70 12.18
C THR A 188 -25.78 -1.26 11.46
N SER A 189 -25.92 -0.85 10.20
CA SER A 189 -24.84 -0.47 9.29
C SER A 189 -24.00 0.69 9.81
N SER A 190 -22.72 0.70 9.43
CA SER A 190 -21.82 1.81 9.68
C SER A 190 -22.06 2.93 8.66
N ARG A 191 -22.27 4.15 9.16
CA ARG A 191 -22.59 5.34 8.35
C ARG A 191 -21.57 6.45 8.61
N VAL A 192 -21.42 7.33 7.62
CA VAL A 192 -20.56 8.51 7.75
C VAL A 192 -21.12 9.45 8.85
N PRO A 193 -20.27 9.88 9.81
CA PRO A 193 -20.67 10.84 10.83
C PRO A 193 -21.22 12.16 10.25
N THR A 194 -22.05 12.85 11.04
CA THR A 194 -22.59 14.15 10.64
C THR A 194 -21.47 15.18 10.50
N GLY A 195 -21.50 15.97 9.43
CA GLY A 195 -20.48 17.00 9.15
C GLY A 195 -19.22 16.49 8.46
N THR A 196 -19.05 15.18 8.28
CA THR A 196 -17.92 14.60 7.55
C THR A 196 -18.29 14.36 6.09
N ARG A 197 -17.39 14.73 5.18
CA ARG A 197 -17.41 14.41 3.75
C ARG A 197 -16.00 14.02 3.36
N GLY A 198 -15.88 13.13 2.39
CA GLY A 198 -14.57 12.70 1.92
C GLY A 198 -14.65 11.60 0.90
N THR A 199 -13.48 11.11 0.54
CA THR A 199 -13.31 10.01 -0.41
C THR A 199 -12.72 8.81 0.29
N VAL A 200 -13.28 7.63 0.03
CA VAL A 200 -12.75 6.39 0.58
C VAL A 200 -11.40 6.08 -0.07
N ILE A 201 -10.33 6.05 0.72
CA ILE A 201 -8.96 5.82 0.20
C ILE A 201 -8.51 4.37 0.33
N ASP A 202 -8.99 3.66 1.34
CA ASP A 202 -8.61 2.27 1.62
C ASP A 202 -9.70 1.56 2.42
N VAL A 203 -9.80 0.24 2.24
CA VAL A 203 -10.73 -0.64 2.94
C VAL A 203 -9.98 -1.90 3.35
N GLN A 204 -9.96 -2.18 4.64
CA GLN A 204 -9.32 -3.37 5.20
C GLN A 204 -10.36 -4.27 5.84
N VAL A 205 -10.36 -5.54 5.44
CA VAL A 205 -11.28 -6.55 5.94
C VAL A 205 -10.48 -7.58 6.72
N PHE A 206 -10.82 -7.74 7.99
CA PHE A 206 -10.25 -8.73 8.88
C PHE A 206 -11.30 -9.80 9.17
N THR A 207 -10.93 -11.07 8.99
CA THR A 207 -11.83 -12.22 9.15
C THR A 207 -11.22 -13.19 10.14
N ARG A 208 -12.00 -13.62 11.13
CA ARG A 208 -11.57 -14.65 12.07
C ARG A 208 -11.30 -15.97 11.34
N ASP A 209 -10.32 -16.71 11.82
CA ASP A 209 -10.00 -18.06 11.33
C ASP A 209 -11.19 -19.03 11.45
N GLY A 210 -11.39 -19.83 10.40
CA GLY A 210 -12.52 -20.79 10.29
C GLY A 210 -13.83 -20.22 9.73
N ILE A 211 -13.90 -18.91 9.43
CA ILE A 211 -15.04 -18.30 8.72
C ILE A 211 -14.72 -18.24 7.22
N GLU A 212 -15.70 -18.53 6.37
CA GLU A 212 -15.55 -18.42 4.92
C GLU A 212 -15.27 -16.96 4.52
N LYS A 213 -14.22 -16.74 3.72
CA LYS A 213 -13.86 -15.42 3.24
C LYS A 213 -14.79 -15.00 2.11
N ASP A 214 -15.37 -13.81 2.21
CA ASP A 214 -16.20 -13.25 1.14
C ASP A 214 -15.40 -12.98 -0.15
N GLN A 215 -16.11 -12.85 -1.28
CA GLN A 215 -15.50 -12.52 -2.57
C GLN A 215 -14.62 -11.26 -2.48
N ARG A 216 -15.07 -10.24 -1.74
CA ARG A 216 -14.28 -9.01 -1.52
C ARG A 216 -12.99 -9.28 -0.77
N ALA A 217 -13.02 -10.06 0.32
CA ALA A 217 -11.82 -10.42 1.09
C ALA A 217 -10.83 -11.23 0.24
N GLN A 218 -11.33 -12.20 -0.53
CA GLN A 218 -10.51 -12.98 -1.46
C GLN A 218 -9.89 -12.11 -2.56
N SER A 219 -10.64 -11.14 -3.09
CA SER A 219 -10.14 -10.21 -4.12
C SER A 219 -9.02 -9.32 -3.58
N ILE A 220 -9.16 -8.79 -2.36
CA ILE A 220 -8.15 -7.96 -1.69
C ILE A 220 -6.90 -8.78 -1.41
N GLU A 221 -7.05 -10.00 -0.89
CA GLU A 221 -5.92 -10.91 -0.62
C GLU A 221 -5.14 -11.20 -1.90
N LYS A 222 -5.85 -11.53 -2.98
CA LYS A 222 -5.23 -11.80 -4.29
C LYS A 222 -4.51 -10.57 -4.83
N GLU A 223 -5.14 -9.39 -4.78
CA GLU A 223 -4.54 -8.14 -5.26
C GLU A 223 -3.28 -7.79 -4.46
N GLN A 224 -3.30 -7.95 -3.13
CA GLN A 224 -2.13 -7.75 -2.28
C GLN A 224 -1.00 -8.72 -2.62
N LEU A 225 -1.32 -10.00 -2.87
CA LEU A 225 -0.32 -11.00 -3.28
C LEU A 225 0.26 -10.72 -4.66
N ASP A 226 -0.59 -10.35 -5.63
CA ASP A 226 -0.17 -10.01 -6.99
C ASP A 226 0.71 -8.77 -7.00
N GLN A 227 0.36 -7.75 -6.21
CA GLN A 227 1.16 -6.53 -6.05
C GLN A 227 2.49 -6.83 -5.37
N TYR A 228 2.49 -7.60 -4.27
CA TYR A 228 3.72 -7.99 -3.58
C TYR A 228 4.64 -8.83 -4.47
N ARG A 229 4.08 -9.75 -5.26
CA ARG A 229 4.83 -10.55 -6.24
C ARG A 229 5.44 -9.67 -7.33
N LYS A 230 4.71 -8.68 -7.82
CA LYS A 230 5.20 -7.71 -8.80
C LYS A 230 6.35 -6.90 -8.22
N ASP A 231 6.23 -6.45 -6.97
CA ASP A 231 7.28 -5.69 -6.29
C ASP A 231 8.55 -6.53 -6.12
N LEU A 232 8.45 -7.77 -5.63
CA LEU A 232 9.60 -8.69 -5.54
C LEU A 232 10.24 -8.98 -6.90
N LYS A 233 9.44 -9.12 -7.96
CA LYS A 233 9.95 -9.33 -9.32
C LYS A 233 10.69 -8.09 -9.84
N ASP A 234 10.18 -6.91 -9.56
CA ASP A 234 10.82 -5.66 -9.92
C ASP A 234 12.13 -5.45 -9.14
N GLU A 235 12.13 -5.73 -7.83
CA GLU A 235 13.33 -5.73 -6.99
C GLU A 235 14.40 -6.67 -7.56
N TYR A 236 14.02 -7.93 -7.83
CA TYR A 236 14.92 -8.90 -8.46
C TYR A 236 15.45 -8.41 -9.80
N ARG A 237 14.60 -7.83 -10.66
CA ARG A 237 15.01 -7.30 -11.96
C ARG A 237 16.02 -6.15 -11.83
N ILE A 238 15.85 -5.29 -10.83
CA ILE A 238 16.76 -4.16 -10.55
C ILE A 238 18.12 -4.72 -10.10
N VAL A 239 18.12 -5.64 -9.14
CA VAL A 239 19.32 -6.31 -8.63
C VAL A 239 20.04 -7.06 -9.75
N GLU A 240 19.32 -7.89 -10.50
CA GLU A 240 19.86 -8.64 -11.64
C GLU A 240 20.48 -7.69 -12.67
N GLY A 241 19.78 -6.62 -13.06
CA GLY A 241 20.29 -5.62 -13.98
C GLY A 241 21.61 -4.98 -13.51
N ALA A 242 21.67 -4.59 -12.23
CA ALA A 242 22.87 -3.99 -11.66
C ALA A 242 24.04 -4.98 -11.57
N THR A 243 23.79 -6.24 -11.19
CA THR A 243 24.82 -7.29 -11.18
C THR A 243 25.41 -7.48 -12.58
N PHE A 244 24.58 -7.56 -13.63
CA PHE A 244 25.08 -7.69 -15.01
C PHE A 244 25.80 -6.44 -15.51
N GLU A 245 25.34 -5.23 -15.19
CA GLU A 245 26.06 -3.99 -15.53
C GLU A 245 27.46 -3.95 -14.89
N ARG A 246 27.59 -4.42 -13.64
CA ARG A 246 28.87 -4.54 -12.92
C ARG A 246 29.77 -5.61 -13.52
N LEU A 247 29.23 -6.81 -13.78
CA LEU A 247 29.97 -7.88 -14.46
C LEU A 247 30.45 -7.43 -15.84
N MET A 248 29.61 -6.72 -16.60
CA MET A 248 29.99 -6.20 -17.92
C MET A 248 31.21 -5.29 -17.82
N SER A 249 31.21 -4.38 -16.84
CA SER A 249 32.31 -3.44 -16.60
C SER A 249 33.60 -4.15 -16.17
N ALA A 250 33.50 -5.21 -15.37
CA ALA A 250 34.65 -5.99 -14.89
C ALA A 250 35.22 -6.92 -15.98
N LEU A 251 34.37 -7.49 -16.83
CA LEU A 251 34.74 -8.47 -17.86
C LEU A 251 35.24 -7.84 -19.17
N LYS A 252 34.88 -6.59 -19.44
CA LYS A 252 35.27 -5.88 -20.66
C LYS A 252 36.80 -5.83 -20.82
N GLY A 253 37.30 -6.30 -21.95
CA GLY A 253 38.73 -6.26 -22.28
C GLY A 253 39.57 -7.37 -21.65
N GLN A 254 38.95 -8.34 -20.94
CA GLN A 254 39.64 -9.44 -20.29
C GLN A 254 39.71 -10.70 -21.19
N GLU A 255 40.72 -11.55 -20.94
CA GLU A 255 40.92 -12.80 -21.69
C GLU A 255 40.16 -13.98 -21.08
N VAL A 256 39.49 -14.75 -21.95
CA VAL A 256 38.70 -15.93 -21.56
C VAL A 256 39.47 -17.22 -21.85
N ILE A 257 39.40 -18.20 -20.94
CA ILE A 257 39.90 -19.57 -21.17
C ILE A 257 38.89 -20.36 -22.02
N SER A 258 37.61 -20.29 -21.67
CA SER A 258 36.52 -20.95 -22.40
C SER A 258 35.18 -20.25 -22.18
N GLY A 259 34.36 -20.18 -23.23
CA GLY A 259 33.00 -19.62 -23.16
C GLY A 259 32.15 -20.06 -24.36
N PRO A 260 30.82 -19.88 -24.34
CA PRO A 260 29.93 -20.30 -25.42
C PRO A 260 30.26 -19.61 -26.75
N GLY A 261 30.93 -20.31 -27.67
CA GLY A 261 31.33 -19.76 -28.96
C GLY A 261 32.65 -18.97 -28.98
N LEU A 262 33.42 -18.95 -27.87
CA LEU A 262 34.73 -18.29 -27.80
C LEU A 262 35.89 -19.31 -27.80
N LYS A 263 36.99 -18.96 -28.49
CA LYS A 263 38.25 -19.71 -28.45
C LYS A 263 39.09 -19.29 -27.24
N LYS A 264 39.96 -20.19 -26.77
CA LYS A 264 40.90 -19.93 -25.69
C LYS A 264 41.77 -18.71 -26.00
N GLY A 265 41.78 -17.71 -25.13
CA GLY A 265 42.53 -16.47 -25.26
C GLY A 265 41.82 -15.35 -26.03
N ALA A 266 40.53 -15.50 -26.35
CA ALA A 266 39.75 -14.42 -26.96
C ALA A 266 39.47 -13.30 -25.93
N THR A 267 39.57 -12.05 -26.38
CA THR A 267 39.21 -10.86 -25.59
C THR A 267 37.70 -10.67 -25.64
N LEU A 268 37.08 -10.36 -24.50
CA LEU A 268 35.64 -10.09 -24.44
C LEU A 268 35.30 -8.70 -25.00
N GLU A 269 34.55 -8.70 -26.10
CA GLU A 269 33.90 -7.50 -26.64
C GLU A 269 32.53 -7.25 -26.02
N GLU A 270 32.15 -5.98 -25.92
CA GLU A 270 30.88 -5.53 -25.33
C GLU A 270 29.65 -6.00 -26.15
N SER A 271 29.81 -6.10 -27.47
CA SER A 271 28.80 -6.63 -28.40
C SER A 271 28.45 -8.10 -28.11
N TYR A 272 29.47 -8.93 -27.88
CA TYR A 272 29.29 -10.36 -27.59
C TYR A 272 28.58 -10.58 -26.25
N LEU A 273 28.95 -9.81 -25.21
CA LEU A 273 28.30 -9.89 -23.90
C LEU A 273 26.83 -9.46 -23.95
N ALA A 274 26.50 -8.46 -24.79
CA ALA A 274 25.12 -8.00 -24.97
C ALA A 274 24.22 -9.00 -25.71
N GLU A 275 24.78 -9.80 -26.62
CA GLU A 275 24.05 -10.84 -27.37
C GLU A 275 23.90 -12.16 -26.60
N LEU A 276 24.76 -12.41 -25.60
CA LEU A 276 24.73 -13.63 -24.81
C LEU A 276 23.54 -13.65 -23.84
N PRO A 277 22.76 -14.75 -23.76
CA PRO A 277 21.74 -14.91 -22.73
C PRO A 277 22.34 -14.79 -21.32
N ARG A 278 21.66 -14.08 -20.42
CA ARG A 278 22.09 -13.86 -19.02
C ARG A 278 22.49 -15.13 -18.27
N SER A 279 21.83 -16.25 -18.55
CA SER A 279 22.13 -17.56 -17.96
C SER A 279 23.48 -18.15 -18.39
N ASP A 280 24.00 -17.72 -19.54
CA ASP A 280 25.23 -18.25 -20.10
C ASP A 280 26.47 -17.46 -19.68
N TRP A 281 26.30 -16.29 -19.04
CA TRP A 281 27.39 -15.48 -18.49
C TRP A 281 28.19 -16.23 -17.42
N PHE A 282 27.51 -16.99 -16.56
CA PHE A 282 28.16 -17.76 -15.49
C PHE A 282 28.90 -19.02 -15.99
N LYS A 283 28.69 -19.41 -17.26
CA LYS A 283 29.44 -20.50 -17.91
C LYS A 283 30.81 -20.04 -18.44
N LEU A 284 31.09 -18.74 -18.40
CA LEU A 284 32.39 -18.20 -18.80
C LEU A 284 33.46 -18.61 -17.77
N ARG A 285 34.65 -18.93 -18.29
CA ARG A 285 35.84 -19.18 -17.47
C ARG A 285 36.91 -18.20 -17.87
N MET A 286 37.23 -17.28 -16.98
CA MET A 286 38.21 -16.22 -17.18
C MET A 286 39.62 -16.72 -16.89
N LYS A 287 40.62 -16.06 -17.47
CA LYS A 287 42.04 -16.35 -17.18
C LYS A 287 42.46 -15.87 -15.79
N ASP A 288 41.85 -14.79 -15.31
CA ASP A 288 42.05 -14.25 -13.97
C ASP A 288 41.20 -15.02 -12.95
N GLU A 289 41.83 -15.43 -11.85
CA GLU A 289 41.20 -16.15 -10.74
C GLU A 289 40.22 -15.25 -9.98
N GLY A 290 40.52 -13.95 -9.82
CA GLY A 290 39.64 -13.00 -9.14
C GLY A 290 38.33 -12.75 -9.89
N LEU A 291 38.34 -12.78 -11.23
CA LEU A 291 37.13 -12.65 -12.05
C LEU A 291 36.27 -13.92 -12.01
N ASN A 292 36.89 -15.09 -11.88
CA ASN A 292 36.14 -16.34 -11.69
C ASN A 292 35.45 -16.36 -10.32
N GLU A 293 36.14 -15.92 -9.26
CA GLU A 293 35.53 -15.78 -7.92
C GLU A 293 34.38 -14.76 -7.94
N LEU A 294 34.53 -13.64 -8.66
CA LEU A 294 33.47 -12.64 -8.82
C LEU A 294 32.24 -13.22 -9.55
N LEU A 295 32.44 -13.99 -10.62
CA LEU A 295 31.36 -14.65 -11.36
C LEU A 295 30.61 -15.65 -10.47
N GLU A 296 31.34 -16.49 -9.73
CA GLU A 296 30.77 -17.48 -8.82
C GLU A 296 30.00 -16.82 -7.67
N LYS A 297 30.57 -15.79 -7.02
CA LYS A 297 29.88 -15.03 -5.97
C LYS A 297 28.63 -14.32 -6.51
N SER A 298 28.68 -13.80 -7.73
CA SER A 298 27.54 -13.12 -8.35
C SER A 298 26.41 -14.12 -8.70
N GLU A 299 26.75 -15.32 -9.18
CA GLU A 299 25.78 -16.40 -9.43
C GLU A 299 25.10 -16.82 -8.12
N GLN A 300 25.92 -17.11 -7.10
CA GLN A 300 25.45 -17.50 -5.78
C GLN A 300 24.57 -16.41 -5.14
N GLY A 301 24.97 -15.15 -5.24
CA GLY A 301 24.20 -14.01 -4.71
C GLY A 301 22.83 -13.84 -5.36
N LEU A 302 22.73 -14.05 -6.68
CA LEU A 302 21.43 -14.03 -7.38
C LEU A 302 20.54 -15.22 -7.00
N GLU A 303 21.12 -16.41 -6.84
CA GLU A 303 20.37 -17.58 -6.41
C GLU A 303 19.86 -17.45 -4.98
N ASP A 304 20.70 -16.96 -4.06
CA ASP A 304 20.34 -16.70 -2.67
C ASP A 304 19.26 -15.62 -2.58
N ARG A 305 19.36 -14.55 -3.37
CA ARG A 305 18.32 -13.52 -3.45
C ARG A 305 17.00 -14.08 -3.97
N LYS A 306 17.03 -14.97 -4.96
CA LYS A 306 15.82 -15.63 -5.47
C LYS A 306 15.15 -16.48 -4.39
N LYS A 307 15.94 -17.28 -3.65
CA LYS A 307 15.45 -18.07 -2.51
C LYS A 307 14.89 -17.17 -1.40
N GLU A 308 15.56 -16.06 -1.08
CA GLU A 308 15.09 -15.07 -0.12
C GLU A 308 13.73 -14.48 -0.53
N HIS A 309 13.58 -14.06 -1.79
CA HIS A 309 12.32 -13.53 -2.30
C HIS A 309 11.19 -14.56 -2.30
N GLU A 310 11.47 -15.81 -2.64
CA GLU A 310 10.49 -16.91 -2.56
C GLU A 310 10.05 -17.16 -1.11
N ALA A 311 11.01 -17.25 -0.17
CA ALA A 311 10.72 -17.39 1.25
C ALA A 311 9.91 -16.21 1.81
N ARG A 312 10.23 -14.97 1.42
CA ARG A 312 9.47 -13.77 1.79
C ARG A 312 8.06 -13.78 1.19
N PHE A 313 7.90 -14.29 -0.03
CA PHE A 313 6.59 -14.45 -0.65
C PHE A 313 5.74 -15.47 0.09
N ASP A 314 6.30 -16.63 0.43
CA ASP A 314 5.60 -17.67 1.17
C ASP A 314 5.25 -17.25 2.60
N ASP A 315 6.15 -16.54 3.30
CA ASP A 315 5.85 -15.95 4.61
C ASP A 315 4.71 -14.93 4.52
N LYS A 316 4.75 -14.03 3.53
CA LYS A 316 3.68 -13.05 3.33
C LYS A 316 2.35 -13.72 2.99
N LYS A 317 2.38 -14.74 2.13
CA LYS A 317 1.22 -15.55 1.76
C LYS A 317 0.64 -16.27 2.98
N GLY A 318 1.48 -16.90 3.80
CA GLY A 318 1.06 -17.53 5.04
C GLY A 318 0.36 -16.54 5.97
N LYS A 319 0.95 -15.36 6.16
CA LYS A 319 0.38 -14.29 7.00
C LYS A 319 -0.95 -13.73 6.50
N LEU A 320 -1.15 -13.65 5.18
CA LEU A 320 -2.42 -13.17 4.60
C LEU A 320 -3.51 -14.25 4.57
N GLN A 321 -3.10 -15.52 4.46
CA GLN A 321 -4.01 -16.65 4.46
C GLN A 321 -4.50 -17.00 5.87
N GLN A 322 -3.63 -16.86 6.86
CA GLN A 322 -3.97 -17.06 8.26
C GLN A 322 -5.06 -16.07 8.68
N GLY A 323 -6.10 -16.57 9.37
CA GLY A 323 -7.14 -15.70 9.92
C GLY A 323 -6.60 -14.77 10.99
N ASP A 324 -7.25 -13.62 11.15
CA ASP A 324 -6.83 -12.59 12.09
C ASP A 324 -7.21 -12.95 13.54
N ASP A 325 -6.36 -12.55 14.48
CA ASP A 325 -6.65 -12.66 15.91
C ASP A 325 -7.62 -11.56 16.35
N LEU A 326 -8.91 -11.90 16.34
CA LEU A 326 -10.01 -10.98 16.69
C LEU A 326 -10.54 -11.25 18.10
N ALA A 327 -10.91 -10.16 18.80
CA ALA A 327 -11.46 -10.22 20.15
C ALA A 327 -12.62 -11.24 20.28
N PRO A 328 -12.75 -11.97 21.41
CA PRO A 328 -13.76 -13.02 21.56
C PRO A 328 -15.16 -12.57 21.16
N GLY A 329 -15.85 -13.38 20.35
CA GLY A 329 -17.19 -13.06 19.83
C GLY A 329 -17.22 -12.14 18.59
N VAL A 330 -16.10 -11.56 18.17
CA VAL A 330 -16.02 -10.80 16.90
C VAL A 330 -15.74 -11.73 15.71
N LEU A 331 -16.63 -11.76 14.73
CA LEU A 331 -16.48 -12.61 13.54
C LEU A 331 -15.67 -11.90 12.44
N LYS A 332 -15.99 -10.63 12.20
CA LYS A 332 -15.40 -9.85 11.10
C LYS A 332 -15.28 -8.39 11.51
N ILE A 333 -14.18 -7.75 11.10
CA ILE A 333 -13.96 -6.30 11.25
C ILE A 333 -13.70 -5.71 9.88
N VAL A 334 -14.41 -4.65 9.54
CA VAL A 334 -14.17 -3.87 8.33
C VAL A 334 -13.75 -2.47 8.75
N LYS A 335 -12.55 -2.06 8.36
CA LYS A 335 -12.03 -0.70 8.54
C LYS A 335 -12.09 0.03 7.22
N VAL A 336 -12.71 1.20 7.23
CA VAL A 336 -12.80 2.09 6.08
C VAL A 336 -12.02 3.35 6.41
N TYR A 337 -11.08 3.71 5.54
CA TYR A 337 -10.29 4.92 5.66
C TYR A 337 -10.87 6.00 4.76
N LEU A 338 -11.25 7.12 5.36
CA LEU A 338 -11.84 8.28 4.71
C LEU A 338 -10.83 9.44 4.76
N ALA A 339 -10.56 10.07 3.63
CA ALA A 339 -9.73 11.27 3.53
C ALA A 339 -10.55 12.47 3.06
#